data_AF-A0AAJ6YFT6-F1
#
_entry.id   AF-A0AAJ6YFT6-F1
#
_cell.length_a   1.000
_cell.length_b   1.000
_cell.length_c   1.000
_cell.angle_alpha   90.00
_cell.angle_beta   90.00
_cell.angle_gamma   90.00
#
_symmetry.space_group_name_H-M   'P 1'
#
loop_
_entity.id
_entity.type
_entity.pdbx_description
1 polymer ?
#
loop_
_entity_poly.entity_id
_entity_poly.type
_entity_poly.pdbx_seq_one_letter_code
_entity_poly.pdbx_strand_id
1 'polypeptide(L)'
;MKRYMMQLSYIGSQYRGSQKHIYNNMVDSDSIQGKIENILLKSEPKFENKPKLVMAGRTDAGVHALCTTAHVDLVFPKSETFVIPKYNLKIEPIAELQRSAIVYNRDTKFDFNQMKKGVNLFAGFHKISEEDIINMLQVPSHKNWNPHVQLAPPYGLYLLKVNYDNTDIQDISILK
;
A
#
# COMPACT_ATOMS: atom_id res chain seq x y z
N MET A 1 17.51 12.03 -16.06
CA MET A 1 16.69 11.31 -15.06
C MET A 1 15.25 11.31 -15.52
N LYS A 2 14.59 10.15 -15.52
CA LYS A 2 13.17 10.03 -15.87
C LYS A 2 12.41 9.45 -14.69
N ARG A 3 11.21 9.99 -14.44
CA ARG A 3 10.28 9.46 -13.45
C ARG A 3 9.38 8.42 -14.08
N TYR A 4 9.18 7.33 -13.38
CA TYR A 4 8.32 6.25 -13.79
C TYR A 4 7.27 5.94 -12.74
N MET A 5 6.06 5.64 -13.19
CA MET A 5 5.02 5.08 -12.34
C MET A 5 4.99 3.56 -12.49
N MET A 6 4.88 2.87 -11.36
CA MET A 6 4.69 1.43 -11.26
C MET A 6 3.30 1.15 -10.73
N GLN A 7 2.63 0.16 -11.31
CA GLN A 7 1.46 -0.47 -10.72
C GLN A 7 1.90 -1.76 -10.05
N LEU A 8 1.49 -1.95 -8.79
CA LEU A 8 1.98 -3.01 -7.93
C LEU A 8 0.81 -3.71 -7.23
N SER A 9 0.99 -5.01 -6.99
CA SER A 9 0.13 -5.82 -6.16
C SER A 9 0.99 -6.70 -5.26
N TYR A 10 0.53 -6.98 -4.04
CA TYR A 10 1.27 -7.84 -3.11
C TYR A 10 0.37 -8.49 -2.05
N ILE A 11 0.81 -9.65 -1.59
CA ILE A 11 0.30 -10.33 -0.40
C ILE A 11 1.13 -9.88 0.80
N GLY A 12 0.53 -9.14 1.72
CA GLY A 12 1.25 -8.49 2.82
C GLY A 12 1.63 -9.37 4.00
N SER A 13 1.14 -10.61 4.07
CA SER A 13 1.21 -11.46 5.28
C SER A 13 2.62 -11.64 5.83
N GLN A 14 3.65 -11.64 4.98
CA GLN A 14 5.05 -11.83 5.37
C GLN A 14 5.86 -10.52 5.42
N TYR A 15 5.20 -9.38 5.26
CA TYR A 15 5.85 -8.06 5.18
C TYR A 15 5.47 -7.18 6.36
N ARG A 16 6.43 -6.34 6.77
CA ARG A 16 6.28 -5.36 7.87
C ARG A 16 5.58 -4.07 7.44
N GLY A 17 4.75 -4.16 6.41
CA GLY A 17 4.03 -3.04 5.79
C GLY A 17 4.69 -2.58 4.50
N SER A 18 4.07 -1.59 3.85
CA SER A 18 4.57 -1.14 2.55
C SER A 18 5.80 -0.23 2.64
N GLN A 19 5.88 0.61 3.68
CA GLN A 19 6.97 1.56 3.84
C GLN A 19 8.14 0.94 4.61
N LYS A 20 9.37 1.17 4.12
CA LYS A 20 10.58 0.73 4.83
C LYS A 20 10.80 1.55 6.09
N HIS A 21 11.21 0.87 7.15
CA HIS A 21 11.70 1.49 8.38
C HIS A 21 13.23 1.51 8.39
N ILE A 22 13.82 2.51 9.07
CA ILE A 22 15.25 2.55 9.33
C ILE A 22 15.42 2.31 10.83
N TYR A 23 16.10 1.23 11.19
CA TYR A 23 16.40 0.89 12.58
C TYR A 23 17.90 0.72 12.73
N ASN A 24 18.53 1.47 13.65
CA ASN A 24 19.97 1.41 13.89
C ASN A 24 20.82 1.49 12.60
N ASN A 25 20.49 2.41 11.69
CA ASN A 25 21.11 2.57 10.36
C ASN A 25 20.98 1.36 9.42
N MET A 26 20.19 0.34 9.78
CA MET A 26 19.84 -0.78 8.90
C MET A 26 18.49 -0.49 8.23
N VAL A 27 18.43 -0.70 6.91
CA VAL A 27 17.20 -0.56 6.12
C VAL A 27 16.39 -1.83 6.21
N ASP A 28 15.12 -1.72 6.59
CA ASP A 28 14.18 -2.85 6.62
C ASP A 28 13.92 -3.38 5.20
N SER A 29 14.55 -4.52 4.89
CA SER A 29 14.36 -5.24 3.63
C SER A 29 13.08 -6.06 3.56
N ASP A 30 12.35 -6.18 4.67
CA ASP A 30 11.11 -6.96 4.78
C ASP A 30 9.86 -6.07 4.71
N SER A 31 10.04 -4.84 4.22
CA SER A 31 8.97 -4.00 3.69
C SER A 31 8.85 -4.16 2.17
N ILE A 32 7.68 -3.84 1.62
CA ILE A 32 7.46 -3.85 0.16
C ILE A 32 8.42 -2.88 -0.54
N GLN A 33 8.53 -1.64 -0.03
CA GLN A 33 9.45 -0.64 -0.56
C GLN A 33 10.90 -1.13 -0.51
N GLY A 34 11.33 -1.71 0.61
CA GLY A 34 12.68 -2.23 0.79
C GLY A 34 13.02 -3.35 -0.19
N LYS A 35 12.10 -4.31 -0.42
CA LYS A 35 12.29 -5.37 -1.42
C LYS A 35 12.44 -4.79 -2.83
N ILE A 36 11.53 -3.91 -3.25
CA ILE A 36 11.54 -3.36 -4.61
C ILE A 36 12.80 -2.54 -4.85
N GLU A 37 13.18 -1.67 -3.92
CA GLU A 37 14.42 -0.90 -4.05
C GLU A 37 15.65 -1.81 -4.09
N ASN A 38 15.69 -2.89 -3.30
CA ASN A 38 16.78 -3.87 -3.36
C ASN A 38 16.83 -4.62 -4.70
N ILE A 39 15.68 -4.88 -5.34
CA ILE A 39 15.62 -5.46 -6.68
C ILE A 39 16.18 -4.46 -7.70
N LEU A 40 15.72 -3.21 -7.68
CA LEU A 40 16.21 -2.16 -8.59
C LEU A 40 17.69 -1.84 -8.39
N LEU A 41 18.21 -1.95 -7.17
CA LEU A 41 19.65 -1.77 -6.89
C LEU A 41 20.50 -2.91 -7.46
N LYS A 42 19.93 -4.10 -7.60
CA LYS A 42 20.59 -5.31 -8.11
C LYS A 42 20.27 -5.58 -9.59
N SER A 43 19.47 -4.72 -10.23
CA SER A 43 19.15 -4.90 -11.64
C SER A 43 20.39 -4.65 -12.49
N GLU A 44 20.51 -5.42 -13.56
CA GLU A 44 21.54 -5.21 -14.58
C GLU A 44 20.86 -4.86 -15.92
N PRO A 45 21.36 -3.85 -16.66
CA PRO A 45 22.52 -3.02 -16.29
C PRO A 45 22.19 -2.09 -15.11
N LYS A 46 23.21 -1.66 -14.36
CA LYS A 46 22.98 -0.78 -13.20
C LYS A 46 22.47 0.60 -13.61
N PHE A 47 21.50 1.11 -12.87
CA PHE A 47 21.12 2.52 -12.93
C PHE A 47 22.25 3.41 -12.42
N GLU A 48 22.44 4.59 -13.03
CA GLU A 48 23.46 5.56 -12.62
C GLU A 48 23.11 6.22 -11.28
N ASN A 49 21.83 6.27 -10.92
CA ASN A 49 21.36 6.78 -9.65
C ASN A 49 20.90 5.66 -8.70
N LYS A 50 20.92 5.93 -7.39
CA LYS A 50 20.30 5.06 -6.38
C LYS A 50 18.76 5.12 -6.54
N PRO A 51 18.07 4.03 -6.91
CA PRO A 51 16.62 4.04 -7.04
C PRO A 51 15.96 4.30 -5.69
N LYS A 52 15.03 5.25 -5.65
CA LYS A 52 14.23 5.57 -4.46
C LYS A 52 12.75 5.48 -4.83
N LEU A 53 12.07 4.50 -4.24
CA LEU A 53 10.65 4.27 -4.51
C LEU A 53 9.80 5.11 -3.57
N VAL A 54 8.75 5.74 -4.10
CA VAL A 54 7.74 6.48 -3.34
C VAL A 54 6.38 5.86 -3.64
N MET A 55 5.81 5.21 -2.62
CA MET A 55 4.47 4.60 -2.70
C MET A 55 3.38 5.68 -2.63
N ALA A 56 2.24 5.45 -3.29
CA ALA A 56 1.08 6.33 -3.21
C ALA A 56 0.43 6.36 -1.82
N GLY A 57 0.57 5.28 -1.06
CA GLY A 57 0.04 5.15 0.29
C GLY A 57 0.79 4.11 1.12
N ARG A 58 0.61 4.22 2.44
CA ARG A 58 1.14 3.25 3.41
C ARG A 58 0.10 2.16 3.68
N THR A 59 0.56 0.93 3.82
CA THR A 59 -0.20 -0.17 4.40
C THR A 59 0.54 -0.71 5.61
N ASP A 60 -0.22 -1.13 6.62
CA ASP A 60 0.34 -1.76 7.82
C ASP A 60 0.89 -3.16 7.53
N ALA A 61 1.68 -3.70 8.46
CA ALA A 61 2.12 -5.09 8.42
C ALA A 61 0.94 -6.05 8.26
N GLY A 62 1.10 -7.03 7.35
CA GLY A 62 0.08 -8.03 7.06
C GLY A 62 -1.04 -7.60 6.08
N VAL A 63 -1.11 -6.33 5.69
CA VAL A 63 -2.15 -5.81 4.77
C VAL A 63 -1.79 -6.08 3.31
N HIS A 64 -2.77 -6.45 2.50
CA HIS A 64 -2.58 -6.76 1.08
C HIS A 64 -2.89 -5.55 0.17
N ALA A 65 -2.43 -5.60 -1.07
CA ALA A 65 -2.82 -4.63 -2.09
C ALA A 65 -3.05 -5.33 -3.44
N LEU A 66 -4.20 -5.08 -4.06
CA LEU A 66 -4.51 -5.55 -5.42
C LEU A 66 -4.02 -4.57 -6.47
N CYS A 67 -4.17 -3.27 -6.21
CA CYS A 67 -3.73 -2.22 -7.13
C CYS A 67 -3.28 -1.00 -6.33
N THR A 68 -2.00 -1.00 -5.99
CA THR A 68 -1.31 0.19 -5.49
C THR A 68 -0.38 0.73 -6.55
N THR A 69 0.07 1.96 -6.35
CA THR A 69 0.94 2.66 -7.28
C THR A 69 2.13 3.21 -6.53
N ALA A 70 3.24 3.35 -7.24
CA ALA A 70 4.44 3.98 -6.74
C ALA A 70 5.13 4.73 -7.87
N HIS A 71 5.99 5.68 -7.55
CA HIS A 71 6.90 6.25 -8.52
C HIS A 71 8.37 6.06 -8.12
N VAL A 72 9.23 6.03 -9.12
CA VAL A 72 10.69 5.97 -8.97
C VAL A 72 11.34 6.87 -10.00
N ASP A 73 12.44 7.51 -9.61
CA ASP A 73 13.29 8.24 -10.54
C ASP A 73 14.48 7.35 -10.93
N LEU A 74 14.67 7.14 -12.24
CA LEU A 74 15.73 6.27 -12.79
C LEU A 74 16.56 7.01 -13.84
N VAL A 75 17.86 6.74 -13.85
CA VAL A 75 18.85 7.19 -14.81
C VAL A 75 19.49 5.96 -15.41
N PHE A 76 19.20 5.73 -16.69
CA PHE A 76 19.71 4.60 -17.43
C PHE A 76 21.14 4.89 -17.90
N PRO A 77 22.02 3.88 -17.93
CA PRO A 77 23.34 4.03 -18.52
C PRO A 77 23.21 4.38 -20.00
N LYS A 78 24.08 5.28 -20.49
CA LYS A 78 24.02 5.84 -21.86
C LYS A 78 24.14 4.81 -23.00
N SER A 79 24.58 3.58 -22.71
CA SER A 79 25.05 2.63 -23.72
C SER A 79 24.09 1.52 -24.12
N GLU A 80 22.93 1.33 -23.47
CA GLU A 80 22.09 0.15 -23.75
C GLU A 80 20.59 0.42 -23.79
N THR A 81 19.91 -0.31 -24.68
CA THR A 81 18.47 -0.45 -24.74
C THR A 81 18.01 -1.20 -23.50
N PHE A 82 17.65 -0.48 -22.44
CA PHE A 82 17.21 -1.11 -21.21
C PHE A 82 15.83 -1.74 -21.39
N VAL A 83 15.78 -3.07 -21.38
CA VAL A 83 14.53 -3.80 -21.21
C VAL A 83 14.32 -3.95 -19.72
N ILE A 84 13.31 -3.29 -19.16
CA ILE A 84 12.93 -3.55 -17.76
C ILE A 84 12.59 -5.03 -17.68
N PRO A 85 13.33 -5.84 -16.89
CA PRO A 85 12.97 -7.23 -16.72
C PRO A 85 11.54 -7.26 -16.20
N LYS A 86 10.64 -7.96 -16.88
CA LYS A 86 9.36 -8.33 -16.29
C LYS A 86 9.67 -9.20 -15.07
N TYR A 87 9.80 -8.56 -13.92
CA TYR A 87 9.82 -9.27 -12.65
C TYR A 87 8.39 -9.79 -12.46
N ASN A 88 8.16 -11.03 -12.91
CA ASN A 88 7.00 -11.82 -12.53
C ASN A 88 7.09 -12.10 -11.03
N LEU A 89 6.81 -11.09 -10.21
CA LEU A 89 6.34 -11.32 -8.85
C LEU A 89 5.07 -12.14 -9.03
N LYS A 90 5.15 -13.45 -8.75
CA LYS A 90 4.00 -14.35 -8.82
C LYS A 90 2.87 -13.75 -7.99
N ILE A 91 1.87 -13.23 -8.69
CA ILE A 91 0.56 -12.93 -8.13
C ILE A 91 -0.17 -14.27 -8.14
N GLU A 92 -0.13 -14.98 -7.03
CA GLU A 92 -1.06 -16.09 -6.81
C GLU A 92 -2.49 -15.50 -6.89
N PRO A 93 -3.38 -16.06 -7.71
CA PRO A 93 -4.77 -15.58 -7.77
C PRO A 93 -5.39 -15.72 -6.38
N ILE A 94 -5.76 -14.59 -5.78
CA ILE A 94 -6.46 -14.58 -4.51
C ILE A 94 -7.82 -15.23 -4.78
N ALA A 95 -8.02 -16.40 -4.15
CA ALA A 95 -9.27 -17.14 -4.19
C ALA A 95 -10.46 -16.18 -4.03
N GLU A 96 -11.43 -16.33 -4.91
CA GLU A 96 -12.69 -15.57 -4.96
C GLU A 96 -13.18 -15.20 -3.55
N LEU A 97 -13.13 -13.91 -3.21
CA LEU A 97 -13.55 -13.36 -1.91
C LEU A 97 -15.07 -13.47 -1.80
N GLN A 98 -15.57 -14.67 -1.51
CA GLN A 98 -17.00 -15.00 -1.62
C GLN A 98 -17.91 -14.33 -0.57
N ARG A 99 -17.37 -13.64 0.43
CA ARG A 99 -18.10 -12.71 1.31
C ARG A 99 -17.17 -11.59 1.77
N SER A 100 -17.24 -10.42 1.16
CA SER A 100 -16.46 -9.25 1.56
C SER A 100 -17.36 -8.04 1.82
N ALA A 101 -17.16 -7.39 2.97
CA ALA A 101 -17.64 -6.04 3.20
C ALA A 101 -16.56 -5.08 2.70
N ILE A 102 -16.84 -4.37 1.61
CA ILE A 102 -15.91 -3.39 1.04
C ILE A 102 -16.15 -2.05 1.74
N VAL A 103 -15.22 -1.65 2.61
CA VAL A 103 -15.23 -0.30 3.18
C VAL A 103 -14.46 0.61 2.24
N TYR A 104 -15.17 1.50 1.53
CA TYR A 104 -14.59 2.46 0.61
C TYR A 104 -14.36 3.80 1.32
N ASN A 105 -13.16 4.37 1.18
CA ASN A 105 -12.87 5.74 1.60
C ASN A 105 -12.29 6.51 0.40
N ARG A 106 -12.82 7.72 0.15
CA ARG A 106 -12.43 8.60 -0.97
C ARG A 106 -11.55 9.78 -0.54
N ASP A 107 -11.26 9.92 0.74
CA ASP A 107 -10.57 11.07 1.31
C ASP A 107 -9.07 11.06 0.98
N THR A 108 -8.49 12.26 0.89
CA THR A 108 -7.06 12.48 0.57
C THR A 108 -6.11 12.09 1.71
N LYS A 109 -6.64 11.88 2.92
CA LYS A 109 -5.90 11.42 4.10
C LYS A 109 -6.71 10.34 4.80
N PHE A 110 -6.05 9.21 5.06
CA PHE A 110 -6.71 8.00 5.54
C PHE A 110 -6.00 7.47 6.79
N ASP A 111 -6.75 7.25 7.88
CA ASP A 111 -6.25 6.60 9.08
C ASP A 111 -6.60 5.11 9.05
N PHE A 112 -5.57 4.29 8.91
CA PHE A 112 -5.68 2.85 8.75
C PHE A 112 -6.33 2.17 9.98
N ASN A 113 -6.12 2.72 11.18
CA ASN A 113 -6.75 2.19 12.39
C ASN A 113 -8.26 2.48 12.40
N GLN A 114 -8.70 3.61 11.85
CA GLN A 114 -10.13 3.93 11.77
C GLN A 114 -10.86 2.94 10.85
N MET A 115 -10.24 2.52 9.75
CA MET A 115 -10.82 1.48 8.87
C MET A 115 -10.94 0.13 9.57
N LYS A 116 -9.86 -0.32 10.24
CA LYS A 116 -9.87 -1.56 11.01
C LYS A 116 -10.98 -1.59 12.06
N LYS A 117 -11.22 -0.46 12.73
CA LYS A 117 -12.32 -0.31 13.67
C LYS A 117 -13.67 -0.35 12.95
N GLY A 118 -13.83 0.43 11.87
CA GLY A 118 -15.05 0.45 11.06
C GLY A 118 -15.46 -0.94 10.56
N VAL A 119 -14.54 -1.72 10.01
CA VAL A 119 -14.81 -3.10 9.56
C VAL A 119 -15.39 -3.97 10.68
N ASN A 120 -14.82 -3.91 11.88
CA ASN A 120 -15.29 -4.69 13.03
C ASN A 120 -16.63 -4.20 13.61
N LEU A 121 -16.93 -2.90 13.47
CA LEU A 121 -18.24 -2.34 13.76
C LEU A 121 -19.30 -2.88 12.79
N PHE A 122 -19.05 -2.77 11.48
CA PHE A 122 -20.00 -3.19 10.44
C PHE A 122 -20.21 -4.70 10.38
N ALA A 123 -19.22 -5.49 10.79
CA ALA A 123 -19.34 -6.95 10.86
C ALA A 123 -20.22 -7.43 12.04
N GLY A 124 -20.74 -6.53 12.89
CA GLY A 124 -21.69 -6.88 13.96
C GLY A 124 -21.08 -7.66 15.13
N PHE A 125 -19.75 -7.75 15.21
CA PHE A 125 -19.05 -8.50 16.26
C PHE A 125 -19.13 -7.84 17.65
N HIS A 126 -19.75 -6.66 17.76
CA HIS A 126 -19.78 -5.87 18.99
C HIS A 126 -21.20 -5.36 19.25
N LYS A 127 -21.63 -5.40 20.52
CA LYS A 127 -22.85 -4.71 20.99
C LYS A 127 -22.56 -3.23 21.13
N ILE A 128 -22.58 -2.51 20.01
CA ILE A 128 -22.36 -1.05 19.95
C ILE A 128 -23.66 -0.40 19.52
N SER A 129 -24.09 0.64 20.24
CA SER A 129 -25.30 1.37 19.90
C SER A 129 -25.07 2.28 18.69
N GLU A 130 -26.12 2.59 17.92
CA GLU A 130 -26.04 3.55 16.82
C GLU A 130 -25.51 4.92 17.28
N GLU A 131 -25.86 5.35 18.49
CA GLU A 131 -25.37 6.58 19.12
C GLU A 131 -23.86 6.56 19.32
N ASP A 132 -23.30 5.44 19.78
CA ASP A 132 -21.84 5.27 19.89
C ASP A 132 -21.16 5.38 18.52
N ILE A 133 -21.76 4.81 17.45
CA ILE A 133 -21.24 4.89 16.08
C ILE A 133 -21.21 6.35 15.61
N ILE A 134 -22.33 7.05 15.78
CA ILE A 134 -22.46 8.45 15.39
C ILE A 134 -21.43 9.30 16.13
N ASN A 135 -21.29 9.12 17.45
CA ASN A 135 -20.31 9.85 18.26
C ASN A 135 -18.87 9.57 17.83
N MET A 136 -18.53 8.30 17.55
CA MET A 136 -17.20 7.90 17.06
C MET A 136 -16.85 8.49 15.69
N LEU A 137 -17.82 8.59 14.78
CA LEU A 137 -17.59 9.08 13.41
C LEU A 137 -17.65 10.62 13.30
N GLN A 138 -18.49 11.28 14.09
CA GLN A 138 -18.72 12.72 13.99
C GLN A 138 -17.81 13.56 14.88
N VAL A 139 -17.28 13.01 15.97
CA VAL A 139 -16.43 13.75 16.91
C VAL A 139 -14.96 13.32 16.78
N PRO A 140 -14.11 14.10 16.08
CA PRO A 140 -12.74 13.69 15.76
C PRO A 140 -11.84 13.69 17.00
N SER A 141 -11.74 12.53 17.66
CA SER A 141 -10.78 12.29 18.75
C SER A 141 -10.57 10.80 18.96
N HIS A 142 -9.31 10.40 19.19
CA HIS A 142 -8.99 9.01 19.57
C HIS A 142 -9.68 8.58 20.88
N LYS A 143 -10.00 9.54 21.75
CA LYS A 143 -10.67 9.29 23.04
C LYS A 143 -12.15 8.93 22.91
N ASN A 144 -12.76 9.26 21.77
CA ASN A 144 -14.18 9.00 21.54
C ASN A 144 -14.43 7.60 20.98
N TRP A 145 -13.38 6.87 20.61
CA TRP A 145 -13.51 5.48 20.20
C TRP A 145 -13.90 4.62 21.39
N ASN A 146 -14.98 3.86 21.22
CA ASN A 146 -15.37 2.86 22.20
C ASN A 146 -14.21 1.85 22.37
N PRO A 147 -13.66 1.67 23.58
CA PRO A 147 -12.48 0.83 23.84
C PRO A 147 -12.74 -0.66 23.58
N HIS A 148 -14.00 -1.08 23.52
CA HIS A 148 -14.38 -2.45 23.20
C HIS A 148 -14.34 -2.74 21.70
N VAL A 149 -14.21 -1.73 20.84
CA VAL A 149 -14.02 -1.92 19.40
C VAL A 149 -12.63 -2.46 19.14
N GLN A 150 -12.55 -3.74 18.82
CA GLN A 150 -11.29 -4.36 18.41
C GLN A 150 -10.90 -3.93 16.99
N LEU A 151 -9.61 -3.97 16.67
CA LEU A 151 -9.12 -3.77 15.31
C LEU A 151 -9.34 -5.04 14.48
N ALA A 152 -9.85 -4.89 13.26
CA ALA A 152 -9.90 -6.01 12.32
C ALA A 152 -8.48 -6.53 12.02
N PRO A 153 -8.29 -7.85 11.88
CA PRO A 153 -7.00 -8.41 11.53
C PRO A 153 -6.49 -7.85 10.18
N PRO A 154 -5.19 -7.56 10.05
CA PRO A 154 -4.65 -6.91 8.85
C PRO A 154 -4.73 -7.77 7.58
N TYR A 155 -4.69 -9.10 7.72
CA TYR A 155 -4.75 -10.04 6.59
C TYR A 155 -6.13 -10.08 5.90
N GLY A 156 -7.16 -9.49 6.51
CA GLY A 156 -8.48 -9.32 5.89
C GLY A 156 -8.59 -8.06 5.03
N LEU A 157 -7.55 -7.22 4.98
CA LEU A 157 -7.61 -5.89 4.38
C LEU A 157 -6.83 -5.84 3.07
N TYR A 158 -7.48 -5.29 2.04
CA TYR A 158 -6.95 -5.16 0.70
C TYR A 158 -7.09 -3.72 0.21
N LEU A 159 -5.98 -3.09 -0.15
CA LEU A 159 -6.05 -1.87 -0.97
C LEU A 159 -6.48 -2.25 -2.38
N LEU A 160 -7.69 -1.84 -2.76
CA LEU A 160 -8.30 -2.24 -4.03
C LEU A 160 -7.83 -1.39 -5.22
N LYS A 161 -7.69 -0.07 -5.04
CA LYS A 161 -7.39 0.86 -6.12
C LYS A 161 -6.80 2.17 -5.60
N VAL A 162 -5.90 2.76 -6.39
CA VAL A 162 -5.49 4.17 -6.28
C VAL A 162 -6.01 4.91 -7.52
N ASN A 163 -6.65 6.07 -7.31
CA ASN A 163 -7.14 6.91 -8.40
C ASN A 163 -6.23 8.12 -8.57
N TYR A 164 -5.98 8.50 -9.82
CA TYR A 164 -5.31 9.75 -10.20
C TYR A 164 -6.22 10.49 -11.16
N ASP A 165 -6.11 11.82 -11.20
CA ASP A 165 -6.70 12.56 -12.32
C ASP A 165 -5.94 12.20 -13.60
N ASN A 166 -6.65 12.12 -14.71
CA ASN A 166 -6.05 11.86 -16.01
C ASN A 166 -5.03 12.94 -16.38
N THR A 167 -5.21 14.19 -15.90
CA THR A 167 -4.26 15.28 -16.09
C THR A 167 -2.93 15.04 -15.39
N ASP A 168 -2.93 14.37 -14.24
CA ASP A 168 -1.71 14.13 -13.44
C ASP A 168 -0.79 13.07 -14.05
N ILE A 169 -1.32 12.24 -14.95
CA ILE A 169 -0.62 11.08 -15.51
C ILE A 169 -0.27 11.22 -17.00
N GLN A 170 -0.62 12.33 -17.66
CA GLN A 170 -0.41 12.50 -19.11
C GLN A 170 1.07 12.40 -19.52
N ASP A 171 1.97 12.91 -18.69
CA ASP A 171 3.41 12.97 -18.99
C ASP A 171 4.23 11.86 -18.28
N ILE A 172 3.55 10.91 -17.63
CA ILE A 172 4.22 9.87 -16.84
C ILE A 172 4.51 8.64 -17.70
N SER A 173 5.78 8.23 -17.71
CA SER A 173 6.17 6.95 -18.30
C SER A 173 5.74 5.80 -17.38
N ILE A 174 4.87 4.92 -17.87
CA ILE A 174 4.41 3.74 -17.10
C ILE A 174 5.42 2.61 -17.29
N LEU A 175 5.96 2.11 -16.17
CA LEU A 175 6.67 0.83 -16.13
C LEU A 175 5.65 -0.29 -16.06
N LYS A 176 5.57 -1.09 -17.12
CA LYS A 176 4.74 -2.30 -17.20
C LYS A 176 5.58 -3.56 -17.07
#